data_AF-A0A9P6D148-F1
#
_entry.id   AF-A0A9P6D148-F1
#
_cell.length_a   1.000
_cell.length_b   1.000
_cell.length_c   1.000
_cell.angle_alpha   90.00
_cell.angle_beta   90.00
_cell.angle_gamma   90.00
#
_symmetry.space_group_name_H-M   'P 1'
#
loop_
_entity.id
_entity.type
_entity.pdbx_description
1 polymer ?
#
loop_
_entity_poly.entity_id
_entity_poly.type
_entity_poly.pdbx_seq_one_letter_code
_entity_poly.pdbx_strand_id
1 'polypeptide(L)'
;LPLELLSEILKYAEWKDILRIRQTCRWLNNASRARDIWDSIFRRLVLTCLENKVEPPHLECPPETYASSELEYVVLRWTSAQLGWE
;
A
#
# COMPACT_ATOMS: atom_id res chain seq x y z
N LEU A 1 -9.18 16.04 11.95
CA LEU A 1 -8.56 14.85 12.55
C LEU A 1 -7.05 15.01 12.47
N PRO A 2 -6.28 14.73 13.53
CA PRO A 2 -4.82 14.66 13.50
C PRO A 2 -4.30 13.73 12.39
N LEU A 3 -3.11 14.01 11.86
CA LEU A 3 -2.55 13.30 10.72
C LEU A 3 -2.25 11.84 11.08
N GLU A 4 -1.83 11.61 12.32
CA GLU A 4 -1.48 10.32 12.88
C GLU A 4 -2.72 9.43 12.95
N LEU A 5 -3.82 9.95 13.53
CA LEU A 5 -5.09 9.22 13.60
C LEU A 5 -5.69 8.97 12.22
N LEU A 6 -5.55 9.91 11.29
CA LEU A 6 -5.97 9.70 9.91
C LEU A 6 -5.16 8.59 9.25
N SER A 7 -3.85 8.56 9.45
CA SER A 7 -2.97 7.53 8.90
C SER A 7 -3.30 6.15 9.48
N GLU A 8 -3.61 6.06 10.78
CA GLU A 8 -4.10 4.82 11.39
C GLU A 8 -5.39 4.31 10.74
N ILE A 9 -6.34 5.19 10.43
CA ILE A 9 -7.57 4.80 9.72
C ILE A 9 -7.24 4.30 8.30
N LEU A 10 -6.36 5.01 7.60
CA LEU A 10 -6.00 4.68 6.22
C LEU A 10 -5.27 3.34 6.08
N LYS A 11 -4.60 2.83 7.11
CA LYS A 11 -3.97 1.48 7.10
C LYS A 11 -4.96 0.35 6.79
N TYR A 12 -6.24 0.55 7.10
CA TYR A 12 -7.28 -0.45 6.86
C TYR A 12 -7.86 -0.38 5.44
N ALA A 13 -7.67 0.73 4.72
CA ALA A 13 -8.22 0.91 3.38
C ALA A 13 -7.46 0.08 2.31
N GLU A 14 -8.14 -0.21 1.20
CA GLU A 14 -7.48 -0.82 0.04
C GLU A 14 -6.64 0.20 -0.73
N TRP A 15 -5.64 -0.28 -1.47
CA TRP A 15 -4.74 0.58 -2.25
C TRP A 15 -5.50 1.47 -3.25
N LYS A 16 -6.58 0.96 -3.87
CA LYS A 16 -7.42 1.73 -4.80
C LYS A 16 -8.08 2.92 -4.09
N ASP A 17 -8.55 2.70 -2.87
CA ASP A 17 -9.20 3.73 -2.07
C ASP A 17 -8.20 4.76 -1.55
N ILE A 18 -6.98 4.34 -1.19
CA ILE A 18 -5.88 5.26 -0.89
C ILE A 18 -5.61 6.21 -2.08
N LEU A 19 -5.52 5.67 -3.30
CA LEU A 19 -5.30 6.48 -4.51
C LEU A 19 -6.47 7.43 -4.81
N ARG A 20 -7.72 7.00 -4.55
CA ARG A 20 -8.91 7.87 -4.70
C ARG A 20 -8.93 8.98 -3.66
N ILE A 21 -8.71 8.63 -2.39
CA ILE A 21 -8.67 9.59 -1.27
C ILE A 21 -7.58 10.64 -1.48
N ARG A 22 -6.43 10.26 -2.06
CA ARG A 22 -5.34 11.19 -2.40
C ARG A 22 -5.78 12.34 -3.32
N GLN A 23 -6.78 12.13 -4.16
CA GLN A 23 -7.26 13.13 -5.14
C GLN A 23 -8.23 14.15 -4.53
N THR A 24 -8.62 13.99 -3.27
CA THR A 24 -9.67 14.81 -2.64
C THR A 24 -9.16 16.16 -2.14
N CYS A 25 -8.10 16.18 -1.31
CA CYS A 25 -7.53 17.39 -0.77
C CYS A 25 -6.05 17.21 -0.38
N ARG A 26 -5.33 18.32 -0.20
CA ARG A 26 -3.89 18.31 0.14
C ARG A 26 -3.60 17.55 1.44
N TRP A 27 -4.48 17.68 2.42
CA TRP A 27 -4.35 16.99 3.71
C TRP A 27 -4.38 15.46 3.53
N LEU A 28 -5.37 14.95 2.79
CA LEU A 28 -5.53 13.54 2.49
C LEU A 28 -4.42 13.02 1.56
N ASN A 29 -3.95 13.84 0.62
CA ASN A 29 -2.76 13.52 -0.17
C ASN A 29 -1.53 13.28 0.71
N ASN A 30 -1.25 14.20 1.65
CA ASN A 30 -0.11 14.05 2.55
C ASN A 30 -0.24 12.81 3.44
N ALA A 31 -1.42 12.57 4.01
CA ALA A 31 -1.68 11.39 4.83
C ALA A 31 -1.48 10.09 4.05
N SER A 32 -2.02 10.01 2.81
CA SER A 32 -1.96 8.82 1.94
C SER A 32 -0.54 8.37 1.52
N ARG A 33 0.48 9.14 1.86
CA ARG A 33 1.90 8.89 1.51
C ARG A 33 2.70 8.36 2.70
N ALA A 34 2.07 8.13 3.84
CA ALA A 34 2.75 7.57 5.01
C ALA A 34 3.19 6.12 4.73
N ARG A 35 4.43 5.79 5.09
CA ARG A 35 5.05 4.49 4.78
C ARG A 35 4.28 3.34 5.42
N ASP A 36 3.80 3.53 6.64
CA ASP A 36 3.08 2.54 7.43
C ASP A 36 1.72 2.14 6.81
N ILE A 37 1.08 3.02 6.05
CA ILE A 37 -0.10 2.69 5.23
C ILE A 37 0.29 1.66 4.16
N TRP A 38 1.35 1.94 3.40
CA TRP A 38 1.81 1.06 2.32
C TRP A 38 2.40 -0.26 2.85
N ASP A 39 3.06 -0.23 4.01
CA ASP A 39 3.50 -1.43 4.73
C ASP A 39 2.32 -2.32 5.14
N SER A 40 1.25 -1.72 5.67
CA SER A 40 0.02 -2.45 6.03
C SER A 40 -0.65 -3.09 4.81
N ILE A 41 -0.72 -2.35 3.70
CA ILE A 41 -1.24 -2.87 2.43
C ILE A 41 -0.36 -4.03 1.91
N PHE A 42 0.96 -3.85 1.92
CA PHE A 42 1.91 -4.86 1.46
C PHE A 42 1.80 -6.16 2.26
N ARG A 43 1.73 -6.08 3.60
CA ARG A 43 1.56 -7.25 4.46
C ARG A 43 0.27 -8.00 4.16
N ARG A 44 -0.86 -7.29 4.03
CA ARG A 44 -2.15 -7.90 3.67
C ARG A 44 -2.09 -8.57 2.30
N LEU A 45 -1.41 -7.94 1.35
CA LEU A 45 -1.21 -8.46 0.01
C LEU A 45 -0.40 -9.76 -0.01
N VAL A 46 0.72 -9.80 0.74
CA VAL A 46 1.50 -11.04 0.93
C VAL A 46 0.67 -12.14 1.59
N LEU A 47 -0.14 -11.82 2.61
CA LEU A 47 -1.04 -12.79 3.22
C LEU A 47 -2.04 -13.36 2.21
N THR A 48 -2.64 -12.50 1.37
CA THR A 48 -3.54 -12.93 0.29
C THR A 48 -2.82 -13.81 -0.75
N CYS A 49 -1.55 -13.56 -1.06
CA CYS A 49 -0.75 -14.45 -1.92
C CYS A 49 -0.66 -15.84 -1.32
N LEU A 50 -0.27 -15.91 -0.04
CA LEU A 50 -0.06 -17.16 0.69
C LEU A 50 -1.35 -17.97 0.78
N GLU A 51 -2.48 -17.32 1.07
CA GLU A 51 -3.80 -17.96 1.12
C GLU A 51 -4.21 -18.55 -0.23
N ASN A 52 -3.94 -17.83 -1.33
CA ASN A 52 -4.28 -18.25 -2.68
C ASN A 52 -3.22 -19.12 -3.36
N LYS A 53 -2.14 -19.50 -2.65
CA LYS A 53 -0.99 -20.25 -3.19
C LYS A 53 -0.37 -19.58 -4.42
N VAL A 54 -0.36 -18.25 -4.43
CA VAL A 54 0.32 -17.42 -5.43
C VAL A 54 1.66 -16.98 -4.85
N GLU A 55 2.70 -16.92 -5.69
CA GLU A 55 4.01 -16.44 -5.26
C GLU A 55 3.92 -14.95 -4.85
N PRO A 56 4.35 -14.57 -3.63
CA PRO A 56 4.36 -13.18 -3.21
C PRO A 56 5.38 -12.35 -4.02
N PRO A 57 5.23 -11.01 -4.01
CA PRO A 57 6.21 -10.13 -4.64
C PRO A 57 7.62 -10.37 -4.08
N HIS A 58 8.57 -10.65 -4.98
CA HIS A 58 9.99 -10.74 -4.62
C HIS A 58 10.51 -9.35 -4.28
N LEU A 59 10.97 -9.16 -3.04
CA LEU A 59 11.64 -7.95 -2.61
C LEU A 59 13.16 -8.13 -2.74
N GLU A 60 13.85 -7.07 -3.17
CA GLU A 60 15.32 -7.05 -3.22
C GLU A 60 15.93 -6.96 -1.81
N CYS A 61 15.21 -6.31 -0.89
CA CYS A 61 15.60 -6.10 0.50
C CYS A 61 14.41 -6.38 1.44
N PRO A 62 14.59 -6.41 2.77
CA PRO A 62 13.47 -6.47 3.69
C PRO A 62 12.50 -5.27 3.52
N PRO A 63 11.19 -5.43 3.69
CA PRO A 63 10.23 -4.34 3.48
C PRO A 63 10.52 -3.12 4.37
N GLU A 64 11.10 -3.32 5.54
CA GLU A 64 11.51 -2.28 6.50
C GLU A 64 12.55 -1.32 5.93
N THR A 65 13.36 -1.72 4.95
CA THR A 65 14.43 -0.88 4.40
C THR A 65 13.98 0.04 3.28
N TYR A 66 12.79 -0.19 2.71
CA TYR A 66 12.25 0.63 1.62
C TYR A 66 11.77 1.98 2.13
N ALA A 67 12.10 3.05 1.40
CA ALA A 67 11.50 4.35 1.59
C ALA A 67 10.00 4.31 1.23
N SER A 68 9.23 5.28 1.74
CA SER A 68 7.77 5.31 1.53
C SER A 68 7.36 5.22 0.06
N SER A 69 8.01 6.02 -0.79
CA SER A 69 7.74 6.06 -2.23
C SER A 69 8.12 4.76 -2.95
N GLU A 70 9.18 4.09 -2.49
CA GLU A 70 9.64 2.84 -3.10
C GLU A 70 8.70 1.70 -2.75
N LEU A 71 8.27 1.61 -1.48
CA LEU A 71 7.29 0.61 -1.04
C LEU A 71 5.94 0.81 -1.73
N GLU A 72 5.49 2.06 -1.84
CA GLU A 72 4.31 2.41 -2.64
C GLU A 72 4.44 1.92 -4.09
N TYR A 73 5.58 2.21 -4.73
CA TYR A 73 5.84 1.79 -6.10
C TYR A 73 5.79 0.26 -6.26
N VAL A 74 6.39 -0.50 -5.34
CA VAL A 74 6.35 -1.97 -5.35
C VAL A 74 4.92 -2.49 -5.25
N VAL A 75 4.13 -1.97 -4.30
CA VAL A 75 2.73 -2.34 -4.12
C VAL A 75 1.94 -2.09 -5.41
N LEU A 76 2.04 -0.87 -5.98
CA LEU A 76 1.29 -0.50 -7.17
C LEU A 76 1.71 -1.29 -8.41
N ARG A 77 3.01 -1.57 -8.58
CA ARG A 77 3.51 -2.40 -9.67
C ARG A 77 2.94 -3.81 -9.61
N TRP A 78 2.85 -4.37 -8.42
CA TRP A 78 2.36 -5.75 -8.26
C TRP A 78 0.85 -5.84 -8.39
N THR A 79 0.09 -4.91 -7.80
CA THR A 79 -1.37 -4.91 -7.93
C THR A 79 -1.84 -4.60 -9.35
N SER A 80 -1.10 -3.77 -10.10
CA SER A 80 -1.36 -3.55 -11.52
C SER A 80 -1.02 -4.77 -12.38
N ALA A 81 0.02 -5.52 -12.04
CA ALA A 81 0.34 -6.78 -12.71
C ALA A 81 -0.76 -7.84 -12.52
N GLN A 82 -1.37 -7.94 -11.33
CA GLN A 82 -2.51 -8.82 -11.10
C GLN A 82 -3.77 -8.39 -11.87
N LEU A 83 -4.06 -7.09 -11.95
CA LEU A 83 -5.21 -6.58 -12.71
C LEU A 83 -5.06 -6.77 -14.22
N GLY A 84 -3.83 -6.90 -14.73
CA GLY A 84 -3.59 -7.25 -16.14
C GLY A 84 -4.01 -8.67 -16.52
N TRP A 85 -4.49 -9.47 -15.55
CA TRP A 85 -4.94 -10.85 -15.72
C TRP A 85 -6.45 -11.01 -15.47
N GLU A 86 -7.19 -9.92 -15.23
CA GLU A 86 -8.67 -9.90 -15.16
C GLU A 86 -9.32 -9.49 -16.49
#